data_AF-K6GB57-F1
#
_entry.id   AF-K6GB57-F1
#
_cell.length_a   1.000
_cell.length_b   1.000
_cell.length_c   1.000
_cell.angle_alpha   90.00
_cell.angle_beta   90.00
_cell.angle_gamma   90.00
#
_symmetry.space_group_name_H-M   'P 1'
#
loop_
_entity.id
_entity.type
_entity.pdbx_description
1 polymer ?
#
loop_
_entity_poly.entity_id
_entity_poly.type
_entity_poly.pdbx_seq_one_letter_code
_entity_poly.pdbx_strand_id
1 'polypeptide(L)' 'MQRRYCRCGKSILVEYRPCGPTWRAVFFRPRLLFRSRVQRCPCCGAALDIDSLS' A
#
# COMPACT_ATOMS: atom_id res chain seq x y z
N MET A 1 4.66 -7.37 -6.87
CA MET A 1 4.21 -6.79 -5.59
C MET A 1 5.44 -6.37 -4.80
N GLN A 2 5.51 -5.11 -4.37
CA GLN A 2 6.62 -4.56 -3.61
C GLN A 2 6.20 -4.36 -2.16
N ARG A 3 7.00 -4.80 -1.19
CA ARG A 3 6.76 -4.49 0.23
C ARG A 3 7.41 -3.14 0.56
N ARG A 4 6.62 -2.19 1.01
CA ARG A 4 7.09 -0.90 1.53
C ARG A 4 6.73 -0.73 2.99
N TYR A 5 7.32 0.25 3.64
CA TYR A 5 7.05 0.52 5.05
C TYR A 5 6.42 1.91 5.19
N CYS A 6 5.36 1.98 5.98
CA CYS A 6 4.85 3.25 6.43
C CYS A 6 5.84 3.86 7.42
N ARG A 7 5.85 5.20 7.57
CA ARG A 7 6.70 5.90 8.56
C ARG A 7 6.52 5.41 10.00
N CYS A 8 5.36 4.80 10.32
CA CYS A 8 5.13 4.17 11.62
C CYS A 8 5.77 2.77 11.77
N GLY A 9 6.58 2.32 10.80
CA GLY A 9 7.23 1.01 10.81
C GLY A 9 6.36 -0.16 10.34
N LYS A 10 5.09 0.09 9.98
CA LYS A 10 4.19 -0.98 9.51
C LYS A 10 4.47 -1.34 8.05
N SER A 11 4.58 -2.63 7.76
CA SER A 11 4.69 -3.12 6.39
C SER A 11 3.36 -2.96 5.63
N ILE A 12 3.47 -2.52 4.38
CA ILE A 12 2.39 -2.32 3.42
C ILE A 12 2.81 -3.01 2.12
N LEU A 13 1.88 -3.73 1.51
CA LEU A 13 2.09 -4.34 0.21
C LEU A 13 1.61 -3.38 -0.88
N VAL A 14 2.47 -3.09 -1.85
CA VAL A 14 2.17 -2.24 -3.00
C VAL A 14 2.10 -3.12 -4.25
N GLU A 15 1.04 -2.96 -5.02
CA GLU A 15 0.87 -3.61 -6.31
C GLU A 15 0.54 -2.55 -7.36
N TYR A 16 1.31 -2.51 -8.44
CA TYR A 16 1.00 -1.66 -9.57
C TYR A 16 0.09 -2.42 -10.51
N ARG A 17 -1.13 -1.91 -10.70
CA ARG A 17 -2.08 -2.47 -11.66
C ARG A 17 -2.17 -1.55 -12.88
N PRO A 18 -2.22 -2.12 -14.10
CA PRO A 18 -2.50 -1.35 -15.29
C PRO A 18 -3.94 -0.81 -15.21
N CYS A 19 -4.10 0.48 -15.45
CA CYS A 19 -5.37 1.19 -15.50
C CYS A 19 -5.40 2.01 -16.79
N GLY A 20 -5.76 1.35 -17.89
CA GLY A 20 -5.67 1.92 -19.24
C GLY A 20 -4.22 2.25 -19.62
N PRO A 21 -3.91 3.46 -20.11
CA PRO A 21 -2.55 3.88 -20.45
C PRO A 21 -1.68 4.21 -19.21
N THR A 22 -2.26 4.16 -18.01
CA THR A 22 -1.57 4.54 -16.76
C THR A 22 -1.39 3.36 -15.82
N TRP A 23 -0.46 3.48 -14.89
CA TRP A 23 -0.27 2.51 -13.80
C TRP A 23 -0.79 3.08 -12.50
N ARG A 24 -1.59 2.31 -11.77
CA ARG A 24 -2.11 2.69 -10.46
C ARG A 24 -1.49 1.84 -9.38
N ALA A 25 -0.87 2.47 -8.38
CA ALA A 25 -0.51 1.74 -7.18
C ALA A 25 -1.76 1.43 -6.35
N VAL A 26 -1.84 0.18 -5.94
CA VAL A 26 -2.85 -0.36 -5.07
C VAL A 26 -2.15 -0.89 -3.83
N PHE A 27 -2.59 -0.42 -2.66
CA PHE A 27 -1.99 -0.81 -1.39
C PHE A 27 -2.83 -1.86 -0.69
N PHE A 28 -2.16 -2.81 -0.05
CA PHE A 28 -2.76 -3.93 0.67
C PHE A 28 -2.13 -4.05 2.06
N ARG A 29 -2.98 -4.43 3.03
CA ARG A 29 -2.51 -4.87 4.34
C ARG A 29 -1.85 -6.26 4.21
N PRO A 30 -0.63 -6.47 4.75
CA PRO A 30 -0.07 -7.81 4.88
C PRO A 30 -0.79 -8.54 6.02
N ARG A 31 -1.92 -9.17 5.71
CA ARG A 31 -2.56 -10.16 6.59
C ARG A 31 -2.51 -11.51 5.90
N LEU A 32 -2.23 -12.57 6.68
CA LEU A 32 -2.03 -13.93 6.18
C LEU A 32 -3.26 -14.48 5.42
N LEU A 33 -4.47 -14.10 5.84
CA LEU A 33 -5.71 -14.73 5.35
C LEU A 33 -6.53 -13.86 4.38
N PHE A 34 -6.44 -12.53 4.47
CA PHE A 34 -7.26 -11.64 3.65
C PHE A 34 -6.49 -10.40 3.20
N ARG A 35 -6.38 -10.24 1.88
CA ARG A 35 -5.81 -9.04 1.24
C ARG A 35 -6.87 -7.95 1.17
N SER A 36 -6.97 -7.14 2.22
CA SER A 36 -7.81 -5.95 2.19
C SER A 36 -7.05 -4.79 1.53
N ARG A 37 -7.65 -4.22 0.48
CA ARG A 37 -7.17 -2.97 -0.11
C ARG A 37 -7.27 -1.85 0.92
N VAL A 38 -6.20 -1.08 1.06
CA VAL A 38 -6.15 0.07 1.96
C VAL A 38 -5.68 1.29 1.18
N GLN A 39 -6.21 2.46 1.53
CA GLN A 39 -5.71 3.76 1.03
C GLN A 39 -4.98 4.54 2.13
N ARG A 40 -5.15 4.11 3.38
CA ARG A 40 -4.54 4.73 4.56
C ARG A 40 -3.86 3.68 5.41
N CYS A 41 -2.84 4.11 6.13
CA CYS A 41 -2.11 3.26 7.04
C CYS A 41 -3.06 2.75 8.13
N PRO A 42 -3.08 1.42 8.35
CA PRO A 42 -3.81 0.76 9.43
C PRO A 42 -3.63 1.33 10.84
N CYS A 43 -2.46 1.92 11.08
CA CYS A 43 -1.91 2.14 12.40
C CYS A 43 -1.86 3.64 12.72
N CYS A 44 -1.35 4.46 11.80
CA CYS A 44 -1.28 5.91 11.99
C CYS A 44 -2.33 6.69 11.20
N GLY A 45 -3.14 6.03 10.35
CA GLY A 45 -4.14 6.71 9.51
C GLY A 45 -3.56 7.54 8.36
N ALA A 46 -2.24 7.62 8.23
CA ALA A 46 -1.56 8.38 7.18
C ALA A 46 -1.97 7.91 5.78
N ALA A 47 -2.07 8.83 4.82
CA ALA A 47 -2.32 8.48 3.43
C ALA A 47 -1.19 7.59 2.89
N LEU A 48 -1.55 6.47 2.26
CA LEU A 48 -0.60 5.62 1.55
C LEU A 48 -0.45 6.20 0.15
N ASP A 49 0.64 6.94 -0.05
CA ASP A 49 1.03 7.46 -1.34
C ASP A 49 2.36 6.82 -1.76
N ILE A 50 2.56 6.57 -3.06
CA ILE A 50 3.82 6.01 -3.57
C ILE A 50 4.98 6.92 -3.18
N ASP A 51 4.75 8.24 -3.22
CA ASP A 51 5.76 9.25 -2.94
C ASP A 51 6.11 9.34 -1.45
N SER A 52 5.15 9.00 -0.58
CA SER A 52 5.30 9.06 0.88
C SER A 52 5.81 7.76 1.51
N LEU A 53 5.85 6.66 0.76
CA LEU A 53 6.30 5.35 1.23
C LEU A 53 7.77 5.15 0.91
N SER A 54 8.60 5.07 1.95
CA SER A 54 10.03 4.73 1.84
C SER A 54 10.26 3.24 1.62
#